data_AF-A0A2C9LVE4-F1
#
_entry.id   AF-A0A2C9LVE4-F1
#
_cell.length_a   1.000
_cell.length_b   1.000
_cell.length_c   1.000
_cell.angle_alpha   90.00
_cell.angle_beta   90.00
_cell.angle_gamma   90.00
#
_symmetry.space_group_name_H-M   'P 1'
#
loop_
_entity.id
_entity.type
_entity.pdbx_description
1 polymer ?
#
loop_
_entity_poly.entity_id
_entity_poly.type
_entity_poly.pdbx_seq_one_letter_code
_entity_poly.pdbx_strand_id
1 'polypeptide(L)'
;MEPIIYNSKNLIDRALSGRDAILEKFNKCAEKDGQTYLSEAKNVFEKMQNPMLLDPKADREEVRQYLNDLLEQMESVQQKSKALKDRQKELKVEVIKLDYLHEVQTELKMRDVMWTCIDQWDNIVQRWTEVRKLNICRR
;
A
#
# COMPACT_ATOMS: atom_id res chain seq x y z
N MET A 1 24.45 0.95 52.12
CA MET A 1 24.56 0.44 50.73
C MET A 1 25.94 0.81 50.22
N GLU A 2 26.70 -0.14 49.70
CA GLU A 2 28.07 0.11 49.25
C GLU A 2 28.12 1.10 48.07
N PRO A 3 29.11 2.02 48.02
CA PRO A 3 29.22 3.08 47.01
C PRO A 3 29.17 2.56 45.55
N ILE A 4 29.64 1.34 45.34
CA ILE A 4 29.65 0.66 44.05
C ILE A 4 28.21 0.42 43.56
N ILE A 5 27.31 -0.05 44.42
CA ILE A 5 25.90 -0.30 44.08
C ILE A 5 25.19 1.01 43.69
N TYR A 6 25.49 2.11 44.39
CA TYR A 6 24.94 3.42 44.07
C TYR A 6 25.42 3.94 42.70
N ASN A 7 26.72 3.80 42.42
CA ASN A 7 27.30 4.18 41.13
C ASN A 7 26.72 3.34 39.98
N SER A 8 26.56 2.02 40.17
CA SER A 8 25.94 1.14 39.18
C SER A 8 24.48 1.54 38.90
N LYS A 9 23.69 1.84 39.93
CA LYS A 9 22.31 2.33 39.77
C LYS A 9 22.26 3.62 38.95
N ASN A 10 23.10 4.61 39.29
CA ASN A 10 23.15 5.88 38.55
C ASN A 10 23.53 5.70 37.08
N LEU A 11 24.43 4.76 36.77
CA LEU A 11 24.81 4.45 35.38
C LEU A 11 23.65 3.80 34.62
N ILE A 12 22.93 2.87 35.26
CA ILE A 12 21.73 2.24 34.70
C ILE A 12 20.66 3.30 34.43
N ASP A 13 20.37 4.18 35.40
CA ASP A 13 19.35 5.21 35.26
C ASP A 13 19.66 6.20 34.12
N ARG A 14 20.93 6.60 33.98
CA ARG A 14 21.37 7.44 32.85
C ARG A 14 21.21 6.72 31.52
N ALA A 15 21.54 5.43 31.44
CA ALA A 15 21.37 4.65 30.23
C ALA A 15 19.89 4.47 29.85
N LEU A 16 19.02 4.24 30.85
CA LEU A 16 17.57 4.13 30.65
C LEU A 16 16.99 5.46 30.18
N SER A 17 17.34 6.58 30.83
CA SER A 17 16.89 7.91 30.40
C SER A 17 17.36 8.26 28.98
N GLY A 18 18.60 7.91 28.63
CA GLY A 18 19.13 8.08 27.28
C GLY A 18 18.35 7.27 26.24
N ARG A 19 17.99 6.02 26.56
CA ARG A 19 17.15 5.18 25.70
C ARG A 19 15.76 5.77 25.52
N ASP A 20 15.12 6.24 26.60
CA ASP A 20 13.76 6.77 26.53
C ASP A 20 13.70 8.05 25.68
N ALA A 21 14.72 8.92 25.76
CA ALA A 21 14.84 10.08 24.89
C ALA A 21 15.00 9.72 23.40
N ILE A 22 15.66 8.59 23.08
CA ILE A 22 15.79 8.09 21.71
C ILE A 22 14.45 7.52 21.23
N LEU A 23 13.73 6.78 22.08
CA LEU A 23 12.42 6.24 21.75
C LEU A 23 11.40 7.35 21.49
N GLU A 24 11.43 8.44 22.26
CA GLU A 24 10.57 9.59 22.02
C GLU A 24 10.84 10.22 20.64
N LYS A 25 12.10 10.36 20.25
CA LYS A 25 12.47 10.85 18.91
C LYS A 25 12.01 9.90 17.81
N PHE A 26 12.18 8.60 18.01
CA PHE A 26 11.70 7.59 17.07
C PHE A 26 10.18 7.69 16.88
N ASN A 27 9.40 7.79 17.95
CA ASN A 27 7.95 7.90 17.87
C ASN A 27 7.51 9.15 17.10
N LYS A 28 8.13 10.31 17.35
CA LYS A 28 7.86 11.54 16.59
C LYS A 28 8.15 11.39 15.09
N CYS A 29 9.25 10.73 14.74
CA CYS A 29 9.57 10.42 13.35
C CYS A 29 8.56 9.45 12.73
N ALA A 30 8.20 8.39 13.45
CA ALA A 30 7.23 7.38 13.00
C ALA A 30 5.84 7.98 12.75
N GLU A 31 5.38 8.89 13.61
CA GLU A 31 4.12 9.62 13.41
C GLU A 31 4.16 10.49 12.15
N LYS A 32 5.26 11.22 11.94
CA LYS A 32 5.43 12.03 10.74
C LYS A 32 5.44 11.17 9.48
N ASP A 33 6.19 10.07 9.48
CA ASP A 33 6.24 9.13 8.36
C ASP A 33 4.86 8.51 8.09
N GLY A 34 4.13 8.16 9.15
CA GLY A 34 2.75 7.67 9.06
C GLY A 34 1.81 8.68 8.41
N GLN A 35 1.90 9.96 8.77
CA GLN A 35 1.14 11.04 8.12
C GLN A 35 1.52 11.21 6.64
N THR A 36 2.80 11.11 6.31
CA THR A 36 3.27 11.13 4.92
C THR A 36 2.67 9.97 4.13
N TYR A 37 2.68 8.74 4.66
CA TYR A 37 2.10 7.58 3.99
C TYR A 37 0.59 7.72 3.80
N LEU A 38 -0.13 8.27 4.78
CA LEU A 38 -1.56 8.56 4.65
C LEU A 38 -1.83 9.60 3.56
N SER A 39 -0.99 10.64 3.47
CA SER A 39 -1.09 11.66 2.41
C SER A 39 -0.82 11.07 1.02
N GLU A 40 0.23 10.25 0.88
CA GLU A 40 0.52 9.53 -0.37
C GLU A 40 -0.65 8.62 -0.79
N ALA A 41 -1.25 7.89 0.15
CA ALA A 41 -2.43 7.06 -0.12
C ALA A 41 -3.65 7.89 -0.55
N LYS A 42 -3.89 9.06 0.07
CA LYS A 42 -4.96 9.98 -0.35
C LYS A 42 -4.74 10.48 -1.78
N ASN A 43 -3.51 10.83 -2.14
CA ASN A 43 -3.18 11.26 -3.50
C ASN A 43 -3.45 10.14 -4.53
N VAL A 44 -3.11 8.89 -4.20
CA VAL A 44 -3.47 7.73 -5.05
C VAL A 44 -4.98 7.59 -5.16
N PHE A 45 -5.71 7.73 -4.05
CA PHE A 45 -7.17 7.67 -4.03
C PHE A 45 -7.83 8.74 -4.90
N GLU A 46 -7.34 9.99 -4.86
CA GLU A 46 -7.82 11.08 -5.71
C GLU A 46 -7.57 10.81 -7.20
N LYS A 47 -6.37 10.34 -7.55
CA LYS A 47 -6.04 9.93 -8.93
C LYS A 47 -6.95 8.81 -9.42
N MET A 48 -7.30 7.86 -8.55
CA MET A 48 -8.23 6.78 -8.85
C MET A 48 -9.67 7.25 -9.13
N GLN A 49 -10.04 8.48 -8.76
CA GLN A 49 -11.34 9.07 -9.14
C GLN A 49 -11.40 9.54 -10.60
N ASN A 50 -10.32 9.39 -11.37
CA ASN A 50 -10.32 9.69 -12.79
C ASN A 50 -11.46 8.93 -13.51
N PRO A 51 -12.41 9.63 -14.16
CA PRO A 51 -13.59 9.01 -14.77
C PRO A 51 -13.23 8.00 -15.88
N MET A 52 -12.04 8.15 -16.49
CA MET A 52 -11.53 7.21 -17.50
C MET A 52 -11.47 5.77 -16.97
N LEU A 53 -11.23 5.57 -15.68
CA LEU A 53 -11.18 4.24 -15.06
C LEU A 53 -12.53 3.51 -15.02
N LEU A 54 -13.64 4.24 -15.21
CA LEU A 54 -15.00 3.73 -15.22
C LEU A 54 -15.67 3.85 -16.59
N ASP A 55 -15.00 4.42 -17.59
CA ASP A 55 -15.54 4.53 -18.95
C ASP A 55 -15.24 3.26 -19.76
N PRO A 56 -16.24 2.44 -20.14
CA PRO A 56 -16.01 1.24 -20.95
C PRO A 56 -15.48 1.54 -22.35
N LYS A 57 -15.55 2.79 -22.80
CA LYS A 57 -15.03 3.25 -24.11
C LYS A 57 -13.62 3.83 -24.02
N ALA A 58 -13.05 3.95 -22.82
CA ALA A 58 -11.69 4.43 -22.64
C ALA A 58 -10.69 3.51 -23.36
N ASP A 59 -9.55 4.09 -23.74
CA ASP A 59 -8.45 3.32 -24.29
C ASP A 59 -7.92 2.34 -23.24
N ARG A 60 -7.86 1.06 -23.60
CA ARG A 60 -7.53 0.00 -22.65
C ARG A 60 -6.07 0.05 -22.24
N GLU A 61 -5.18 0.36 -23.18
CA GLU A 61 -3.75 0.39 -22.93
C GLU A 61 -3.44 1.57 -21.99
N GLU A 62 -4.04 2.73 -22.25
CA GLU A 62 -3.95 3.91 -21.38
C GLU A 62 -4.49 3.62 -19.97
N VAL A 63 -5.66 2.99 -19.85
CA VAL A 63 -6.23 2.62 -18.54
C VAL A 63 -5.34 1.64 -17.80
N ARG A 64 -4.80 0.62 -18.49
CA ARG A 64 -3.90 -0.36 -17.87
C ARG A 64 -2.62 0.26 -17.39
N GLN A 65 -1.99 1.10 -18.21
CA GLN A 65 -0.78 1.80 -17.82
C GLN A 65 -1.04 2.69 -16.59
N TYR A 66 -2.13 3.46 -16.61
CA TYR A 66 -2.50 4.32 -15.49
C TYR A 66 -2.78 3.52 -14.20
N LEU A 67 -3.52 2.40 -14.27
CA LEU A 67 -3.78 1.55 -13.11
C LEU A 67 -2.50 0.91 -12.56
N ASN A 68 -1.59 0.47 -13.44
CA ASN A 68 -0.31 -0.11 -13.03
C ASN A 68 0.54 0.93 -12.28
N ASP A 69 0.65 2.16 -12.80
CA ASP A 69 1.40 3.23 -12.16
C ASP A 69 0.86 3.54 -10.75
N LEU A 70 -0.47 3.51 -10.57
CA LEU A 70 -1.10 3.68 -9.26
C LEU A 70 -0.86 2.49 -8.33
N LEU A 71 -0.88 1.26 -8.86
CA LEU A 71 -0.63 0.05 -8.10
C LEU A 71 0.81 0.00 -7.59
N GLU A 72 1.78 0.38 -8.42
CA GLU A 72 3.19 0.48 -8.04
C GLU A 72 3.42 1.55 -6.96
N GLN A 73 2.79 2.72 -7.12
CA GLN A 73 2.82 3.77 -6.10
C GLN A 73 2.26 3.25 -4.77
N MET A 74 1.09 2.62 -4.78
CA MET A 74 0.45 2.10 -3.58
C MET A 74 1.24 0.97 -2.93
N GLU A 75 1.83 0.08 -3.73
CA GLU A 75 2.69 -1.00 -3.24
C GLU A 75 3.93 -0.45 -2.52
N SER A 76 4.59 0.57 -3.10
CA SER A 76 5.72 1.25 -2.46
C SER A 76 5.35 1.81 -1.08
N VAL A 77 4.18 2.46 -0.97
CA VAL A 77 3.66 2.98 0.32
C VAL A 77 3.39 1.85 1.30
N GLN A 78 2.77 0.76 0.85
CA GLN A 78 2.48 -0.42 1.69
C GLN A 78 3.76 -1.08 2.23
N GLN A 79 4.79 -1.22 1.39
CA GLN A 79 6.08 -1.78 1.79
C GLN A 79 6.77 -0.92 2.86
N LYS A 80 6.77 0.41 2.69
CA LYS A 80 7.29 1.37 3.69
C LYS A 80 6.52 1.28 5.01
N SER A 81 5.18 1.25 4.93
CA SER A 81 4.30 1.10 6.10
C SER A 81 4.57 -0.19 6.86
N LYS A 82 4.74 -1.31 6.15
CA LYS A 82 5.08 -2.60 6.75
C LYS A 82 6.43 -2.55 7.47
N ALA A 83 7.46 -2.00 6.83
CA ALA A 83 8.78 -1.86 7.43
C ALA A 83 8.77 -0.98 8.69
N LEU A 84 7.94 0.08 8.72
CA LEU A 84 7.75 0.90 9.92
C LEU A 84 7.08 0.10 11.04
N LYS A 85 6.00 -0.64 10.73
CA LYS A 85 5.30 -1.50 11.70
C LYS A 85 6.21 -2.58 12.29
N ASP A 86 7.06 -3.18 11.47
CA ASP A 86 8.01 -4.21 11.91
C ASP A 86 9.04 -3.62 12.89
N ARG A 87 9.60 -2.43 12.60
CA ARG A 87 10.50 -1.70 13.51
C ARG A 87 9.80 -1.30 14.83
N GLN A 88 8.55 -0.87 14.78
CA GLN A 88 7.77 -0.54 15.98
C GLN A 88 7.60 -1.76 16.90
N LYS A 89 7.33 -2.93 16.32
CA LYS A 89 7.23 -4.20 17.07
C LYS A 89 8.57 -4.60 17.68
N GLU A 90 9.67 -4.49 16.95
CA GLU A 90 11.02 -4.80 17.45
C GLU A 90 11.40 -3.93 18.66
N LEU A 91 11.04 -2.64 18.61
CA LEU A 91 11.26 -1.69 19.70
C LEU A 91 10.21 -1.77 20.81
N LYS A 92 9.18 -2.63 20.66
CA LYS A 92 8.06 -2.81 21.59
C LYS A 92 7.31 -1.51 21.89
N VAL A 93 7.21 -0.63 20.90
CA VAL A 93 6.42 0.61 20.99
C VAL A 93 5.04 0.39 20.38
N GLU A 94 4.13 1.34 20.62
CA GLU A 94 2.81 1.30 20.01
C GLU A 94 2.90 1.34 18.48
N VAL A 95 2.17 0.43 17.83
CA VAL A 95 2.15 0.32 16.37
C VAL A 95 1.10 1.28 15.82
N ILE A 96 1.52 2.16 14.90
CA ILE A 96 0.60 3.10 14.26
C ILE A 96 -0.36 2.35 13.34
N LYS A 97 -1.66 2.61 13.50
CA LYS A 97 -2.70 2.07 12.63
C LYS A 97 -2.74 2.88 11.34
N LEU A 98 -2.64 2.18 10.22
CA LEU A 98 -2.60 2.74 8.86
C LEU A 98 -3.58 1.98 7.96
N ASP A 99 -4.78 1.72 8.48
CA ASP A 99 -5.77 0.85 7.84
C ASP A 99 -6.30 1.44 6.52
N TYR A 100 -6.36 2.77 6.42
CA TYR A 100 -6.71 3.49 5.20
C TYR A 100 -5.85 3.09 3.99
N LEU A 101 -4.55 2.81 4.19
CA LEU A 101 -3.69 2.34 3.09
C LEU A 101 -4.22 1.02 2.51
N HIS A 102 -4.69 0.11 3.38
CA HIS A 102 -5.22 -1.18 2.96
C HIS A 102 -6.54 -1.04 2.20
N GLU A 103 -7.40 -0.12 2.63
CA GLU A 103 -8.66 0.21 1.95
C GLU A 103 -8.39 0.71 0.52
N VAL A 104 -7.51 1.71 0.36
CA VAL A 104 -7.15 2.26 -0.96
C VAL A 104 -6.54 1.18 -1.86
N GLN A 105 -5.63 0.36 -1.33
CA GLN A 105 -5.03 -0.75 -2.08
C GLN A 105 -6.07 -1.77 -2.56
N THR A 106 -7.08 -2.05 -1.74
CA THR A 106 -8.13 -3.02 -2.04
C THR A 106 -9.04 -2.49 -3.13
N GLU A 107 -9.45 -1.22 -3.04
CA GLU A 107 -10.25 -0.59 -4.09
C GLU A 107 -9.52 -0.55 -5.43
N LEU A 108 -8.23 -0.20 -5.43
CA LEU A 108 -7.43 -0.14 -6.65
C LEU A 108 -7.30 -1.52 -7.32
N LYS A 109 -7.08 -2.57 -6.52
CA LYS A 109 -7.08 -3.97 -7.01
C LYS A 109 -8.44 -4.38 -7.56
N MET A 110 -9.53 -3.91 -6.98
CA MET A 110 -10.88 -4.20 -7.49
C MET A 110 -11.08 -3.63 -8.90
N ARG A 111 -10.59 -2.41 -9.16
CA ARG A 111 -10.65 -1.79 -10.49
C ARG A 111 -9.78 -2.54 -11.51
N ASP A 112 -8.58 -2.96 -11.12
CA ASP A 112 -7.71 -3.78 -11.98
C ASP A 112 -8.35 -5.14 -12.34
N VAL A 113 -8.99 -5.80 -11.37
CA VAL A 113 -9.74 -7.04 -11.62
C VAL A 113 -10.92 -6.79 -12.56
N MET A 114 -11.65 -5.68 -12.38
CA MET A 114 -12.77 -5.32 -13.26
C MET A 114 -12.32 -5.18 -14.72
N TRP A 115 -11.22 -4.45 -14.98
CA TRP A 115 -10.66 -4.33 -16.33
C TRP A 115 -10.19 -5.68 -16.88
N THR A 116 -9.66 -6.54 -16.02
CA THR A 116 -9.27 -7.91 -16.40
C THR A 116 -10.45 -8.77 -16.82
N CYS A 117 -11.58 -8.64 -16.13
CA CYS A 117 -12.82 -9.32 -16.51
C CYS A 117 -13.34 -8.83 -17.87
N ILE A 118 -13.24 -7.53 -18.17
CA ILE A 118 -13.65 -6.96 -19.47
C ILE A 118 -12.80 -7.57 -20.60
N ASP A 119 -11.48 -7.58 -20.44
CA ASP A 119 -10.57 -8.16 -21.44
C ASP A 119 -10.82 -9.66 -21.64
N GLN A 120 -11.04 -10.40 -20.57
CA GLN A 120 -11.36 -11.82 -20.64
C GLN A 120 -12.69 -12.06 -21.37
N TRP A 121 -13.71 -11.26 -21.09
CA TRP A 121 -15.00 -11.37 -21.75
C TRP A 121 -14.89 -11.13 -23.26
N ASP A 122 -14.20 -10.08 -23.68
CA ASP A 122 -14.03 -9.79 -25.11
C ASP A 122 -13.25 -10.88 -25.84
N ASN A 123 -12.21 -11.43 -25.21
CA ASN A 123 -11.49 -12.57 -25.75
C ASN A 123 -12.40 -13.79 -25.96
N ILE A 124 -13.31 -14.06 -25.01
CA ILE A 124 -14.28 -15.15 -25.14
C ILE A 124 -15.24 -14.89 -26.30
N VAL A 125 -15.80 -13.67 -26.40
CA VAL A 125 -16.74 -13.29 -27.46
C VAL A 125 -16.09 -13.36 -28.84
N GLN A 126 -14.85 -12.90 -28.98
CA GLN A 126 -14.09 -12.99 -30.22
C GLN A 126 -13.90 -14.44 -30.65
N ARG A 127 -13.40 -15.29 -29.74
CA ARG A 127 -13.24 -16.73 -30.00
C ARG A 127 -14.54 -17.41 -30.42
N TRP A 128 -15.65 -17.11 -29.74
CA TRP A 128 -16.97 -17.64 -30.11
C TRP A 128 -17.39 -17.22 -31.52
N THR A 129 -17.14 -15.97 -31.87
CA THR A 129 -17.48 -15.42 -33.19
C THR A 129 -16.64 -16.06 -34.30
N GLU A 130 -15.36 -16.29 -34.06
CA GLU A 130 -14.45 -16.98 -34.98
C GLU A 130 -14.86 -18.43 -35.22
N VAL A 131 -15.14 -19.19 -34.16
CA VAL A 131 -15.63 -20.57 -34.25
C VAL A 131 -16.94 -20.64 -35.05
N ARG A 132 -17.85 -19.69 -34.82
CA ARG A 132 -19.10 -19.62 -35.58
C ARG A 132 -18.87 -19.36 -37.07
N LYS A 133 -17.95 -18.44 -37.42
CA LYS A 133 -17.58 -18.18 -38.83
C LYS A 133 -17.01 -19.44 -39.50
N LEU A 134 -16.11 -20.16 -38.83
CA LEU A 134 -15.52 -21.40 -39.36
C LEU A 134 -16.54 -22.51 -39.55
N ASN A 135 -17.53 -22.63 -38.65
CA ASN A 135 -18.59 -23.63 -38.76
C ASN A 135 -19.63 -23.31 -39.84
N ILE A 136 -19.82 -22.03 -40.19
CA ILE A 136 -20.68 -21.61 -41.31
C ILE A 136 -19.98 -21.88 -42.64
N CYS A 137 -18.67 -21.66 -42.78
CA CYS A 137 -17.92 -21.95 -44.01
C CYS A 137 -17.70 -23.45 -44.31
N ARG A 138 -18.02 -24.34 -43.36
CA ARG A 138 -17.95 -25.81 -43.53
C ARG A 138 -19.30 -26.45 -43.88
N ARG A 139 -20.37 -25.67 -43.99
CA ARG A 139 -21.67 -26.10 -44.52
C ARG A 139 -21.89 -25.48 -45.89
#